data_AF-A0A6B0SKU1-F1
#
_entry.id   AF-A0A6B0SKU1-F1
#
_cell.length_a   1.000
_cell.length_b   1.000
_cell.length_c   1.000
_cell.angle_alpha   90.00
_cell.angle_beta   90.00
_cell.angle_gamma   90.00
#
_symmetry.space_group_name_H-M   'P 1'
#
loop_
_entity.id
_entity.type
_entity.pdbx_description
1 polymer ?
#
loop_
_entity_poly.entity_id
_entity_poly.type
_entity_poly.pdbx_seq_one_letter_code
_entity_poly.pdbx_strand_id
1 'polypeptide(L)'
;GDGHLAVVGDSAGGNLAAVCSLAAAERDGPGLDYQYLLYPGVGIEPGQESVREHAGTVLAEDDLEWFQECYYRNWVHERNPYADPTNAADLSGVAPATVLTAGHDPLRDGGRRYADQLEADGVPTRYVEYEDMIHGFASMLAAPDLERAHDAVDDVAADLRAAFEDA
;
A
#
# COMPACT_ATOMS: atom_id res chain seq x y z
N GLY A 1 -1.89 -8.77 -24.55
CA GLY A 1 -0.80 -8.53 -23.60
C GLY A 1 0.45 -9.19 -24.15
N ASP A 2 1.58 -8.58 -23.89
CA ASP A 2 2.94 -9.14 -24.03
C ASP A 2 3.25 -10.19 -22.95
N GLY A 3 2.43 -10.29 -21.91
CA GLY A 3 2.53 -11.29 -20.85
C GLY A 3 2.80 -10.70 -19.47
N HIS A 4 3.11 -9.40 -19.42
CA HIS A 4 3.39 -8.72 -18.17
C HIS A 4 2.12 -8.28 -17.43
N LEU A 5 2.14 -8.40 -16.10
CA LEU A 5 1.02 -8.07 -15.23
C LEU A 5 1.51 -7.50 -13.90
N ALA A 6 1.04 -6.29 -13.57
CA ALA A 6 1.24 -5.67 -12.27
C ALA A 6 -0.10 -5.29 -11.64
N VAL A 7 -0.11 -5.20 -10.31
CA VAL A 7 -1.24 -4.66 -9.54
C VAL A 7 -0.83 -3.34 -8.89
N VAL A 8 -1.69 -2.34 -9.02
CA VAL A 8 -1.43 -1.00 -8.47
C VAL A 8 -2.69 -0.51 -7.78
N GLY A 9 -2.53 0.11 -6.63
CA GLY A 9 -3.65 0.71 -5.93
C GLY A 9 -3.23 1.69 -4.85
N ASP A 10 -4.15 2.59 -4.52
CA ASP A 10 -3.93 3.66 -3.55
C ASP A 10 -4.87 3.52 -2.35
N SER A 11 -4.39 3.84 -1.14
CA SER A 11 -5.19 3.76 0.09
C SER A 11 -5.81 2.36 0.28
N ALA A 12 -7.14 2.25 0.36
CA ALA A 12 -7.86 0.96 0.36
C ALA A 12 -7.58 0.12 -0.90
N GLY A 13 -7.37 0.74 -2.05
CA GLY A 13 -6.91 0.07 -3.27
C GLY A 13 -5.51 -0.51 -3.13
N GLY A 14 -4.62 0.13 -2.34
CA GLY A 14 -3.30 -0.39 -2.02
C GLY A 14 -3.38 -1.66 -1.17
N ASN A 15 -4.29 -1.70 -0.18
CA ASN A 15 -4.62 -2.93 0.54
C ASN A 15 -5.09 -4.04 -0.42
N LEU A 16 -6.02 -3.73 -1.32
CA LEU A 16 -6.52 -4.70 -2.30
C LEU A 16 -5.44 -5.20 -3.26
N ALA A 17 -4.52 -4.33 -3.71
CA ALA A 17 -3.40 -4.72 -4.57
C ALA A 17 -2.46 -5.70 -3.85
N ALA A 18 -2.12 -5.43 -2.60
CA ALA A 18 -1.31 -6.33 -1.77
C ALA A 18 -2.02 -7.68 -1.54
N VAL A 19 -3.32 -7.66 -1.22
CA VAL A 19 -4.13 -8.88 -1.07
C VAL A 19 -4.23 -9.67 -2.38
N CYS A 20 -4.34 -9.01 -3.54
CA CYS A 20 -4.29 -9.68 -4.84
C CYS A 20 -2.96 -10.38 -5.06
N SER A 21 -1.83 -9.76 -4.67
CA SER A 21 -0.50 -10.35 -4.76
C SER A 21 -0.35 -11.57 -3.86
N LEU A 22 -0.82 -11.48 -2.62
CA LEU A 22 -0.87 -12.62 -1.70
C LEU A 22 -1.74 -13.76 -2.25
N ALA A 23 -2.95 -13.46 -2.69
CA ALA A 23 -3.87 -14.47 -3.22
C ALA A 23 -3.33 -15.14 -4.49
N ALA A 24 -2.63 -14.39 -5.35
CA ALA A 24 -1.98 -14.95 -6.53
C ALA A 24 -0.85 -15.92 -6.16
N ALA A 25 -0.01 -15.55 -5.19
CA ALA A 25 1.08 -16.40 -4.70
C ALA A 25 0.55 -17.71 -4.08
N GLU A 26 -0.49 -17.64 -3.26
CA GLU A 26 -1.03 -18.82 -2.55
C GLU A 26 -1.93 -19.72 -3.40
N ARG A 27 -2.42 -19.24 -4.56
CA ARG A 27 -3.39 -19.96 -5.41
C ARG A 27 -2.84 -20.35 -6.78
N ASP A 28 -1.52 -20.41 -6.91
CA ASP A 28 -0.83 -20.77 -8.16
C ASP A 28 -1.19 -19.84 -9.34
N GLY A 29 -1.42 -18.55 -9.06
CA GLY A 29 -1.46 -17.49 -10.06
C GLY A 29 -2.75 -16.66 -10.15
N PRO A 30 -2.83 -15.72 -11.13
CA PRO A 30 -1.83 -15.48 -12.19
C PRO A 30 -0.49 -14.96 -11.66
N GLY A 31 0.60 -15.18 -12.40
CA GLY A 31 1.90 -14.57 -12.07
C GLY A 31 1.82 -13.04 -12.13
N LEU A 32 2.38 -12.37 -11.13
CA LEU A 32 2.47 -10.92 -11.06
C LEU A 32 3.94 -10.51 -11.06
N ASP A 33 4.31 -9.63 -11.96
CA ASP A 33 5.68 -9.13 -12.09
C ASP A 33 5.96 -8.03 -11.05
N TYR A 34 4.92 -7.31 -10.62
CA TYR A 34 5.07 -6.18 -9.69
C TYR A 34 3.79 -5.83 -8.92
N GLN A 35 3.96 -5.28 -7.72
CA GLN A 35 2.91 -4.59 -6.98
C GLN A 35 3.35 -3.17 -6.59
N TYR A 36 2.53 -2.16 -6.86
CA TYR A 36 2.80 -0.78 -6.45
C TYR A 36 1.71 -0.29 -5.50
N LEU A 37 2.12 0.04 -4.27
CA LEU A 37 1.23 0.33 -3.15
C LEU A 37 1.36 1.80 -2.75
N LEU A 38 0.40 2.63 -3.16
CA LEU A 38 0.36 4.06 -2.85
C LEU A 38 -0.34 4.28 -1.50
N TYR A 39 0.41 4.72 -0.50
CA TYR A 39 -0.05 5.01 0.88
C TYR A 39 -1.10 3.99 1.37
N PRO A 40 -0.76 2.69 1.40
CA PRO A 40 -1.74 1.62 1.52
C PRO A 40 -2.41 1.59 2.90
N GLY A 41 -3.72 1.32 2.92
CA GLY A 41 -4.49 1.12 4.15
C GLY A 41 -4.30 -0.27 4.75
N VAL A 42 -3.10 -0.56 5.25
CA VAL A 42 -2.72 -1.85 5.83
C VAL A 42 -2.16 -1.67 7.24
N GLY A 43 -2.33 -2.68 8.09
CA GLY A 43 -1.73 -2.75 9.42
C GLY A 43 -2.13 -1.60 10.33
N ILE A 44 -3.34 -1.08 10.26
CA ILE A 44 -3.72 0.06 11.11
C ILE A 44 -3.87 -0.41 12.56
N GLU A 45 -2.97 0.01 13.45
CA GLU A 45 -2.97 -0.36 14.85
C GLU A 45 -3.58 0.74 15.74
N PRO A 46 -4.35 0.35 16.78
CA PRO A 46 -4.84 1.30 17.77
C PRO A 46 -3.71 2.12 18.40
N GLY A 47 -3.76 3.44 18.22
CA GLY A 47 -2.79 4.36 18.77
C GLY A 47 -1.39 4.27 18.14
N GLN A 48 -1.26 3.88 16.87
CA GLN A 48 0.02 4.07 16.15
C GLN A 48 0.40 5.56 16.10
N GLU A 49 1.70 5.85 16.04
CA GLU A 49 2.23 7.20 16.21
C GLU A 49 1.75 8.14 15.10
N SER A 50 1.80 7.71 13.85
CA SER A 50 1.30 8.49 12.71
C SER A 50 -0.18 8.88 12.83
N VAL A 51 -1.03 8.03 13.42
CA VAL A 51 -2.44 8.37 13.69
C VAL A 51 -2.50 9.52 14.70
N ARG A 52 -1.76 9.45 15.80
CA ARG A 52 -1.73 10.52 16.82
C ARG A 52 -1.20 11.83 16.27
N GLU A 53 -0.22 11.77 15.37
CA GLU A 53 0.45 12.95 14.80
C GLU A 53 -0.36 13.63 13.69
N HIS A 54 -1.08 12.85 12.88
CA HIS A 54 -1.58 13.33 11.58
C HIS A 54 -3.09 13.16 11.37
N ALA A 55 -3.81 12.48 12.28
CA ALA A 55 -5.26 12.43 12.23
C ALA A 55 -5.87 13.85 12.25
N GLY A 56 -6.88 14.07 11.41
CA GLY A 56 -7.58 15.34 11.26
C GLY A 56 -7.03 16.27 10.18
N THR A 57 -5.98 15.86 9.44
CA THR A 57 -5.50 16.61 8.26
C THR A 57 -6.33 16.29 7.02
N VAL A 58 -6.43 15.00 6.67
CA VAL A 58 -7.25 14.47 5.58
C VAL A 58 -8.16 13.36 6.10
N LEU A 59 -7.59 12.41 6.84
CA LEU A 59 -8.29 11.33 7.52
C LEU A 59 -8.33 11.62 9.02
N ALA A 60 -9.51 11.58 9.62
CA ALA A 60 -9.69 11.64 11.06
C ALA A 60 -9.60 10.25 11.70
N GLU A 61 -9.35 10.19 13.02
CA GLU A 61 -9.40 8.93 13.78
C GLU A 61 -10.79 8.26 13.65
N ASP A 62 -11.87 9.05 13.79
CA ASP A 62 -13.25 8.61 13.59
C ASP A 62 -13.50 8.05 12.17
N ASP A 63 -12.82 8.59 11.13
CA ASP A 63 -12.95 8.05 9.76
C ASP A 63 -12.33 6.65 9.67
N LEU A 64 -11.14 6.47 10.26
CA LEU A 64 -10.44 5.19 10.29
C LEU A 64 -11.25 4.13 11.04
N GLU A 65 -11.80 4.49 12.20
CA GLU A 65 -12.70 3.62 12.97
C GLU A 65 -13.94 3.25 12.14
N TRP A 66 -14.58 4.23 11.51
CA TRP A 66 -15.76 4.00 10.68
C TRP A 66 -15.47 3.08 9.49
N PHE A 67 -14.32 3.25 8.81
CA PHE A 67 -13.90 2.34 7.73
C PHE A 67 -13.70 0.90 8.24
N GLN A 68 -13.07 0.73 9.41
CA GLN A 68 -12.88 -0.58 10.02
C GLN A 68 -14.23 -1.23 10.36
N GLU A 69 -15.18 -0.50 10.95
CA GLU A 69 -16.52 -1.00 11.27
C GLU A 69 -17.31 -1.40 10.01
N CYS A 70 -17.12 -0.69 8.90
CA CYS A 70 -17.76 -1.03 7.63
C CYS A 70 -17.15 -2.27 6.98
N TYR A 71 -15.83 -2.45 7.12
CA TYR A 71 -15.07 -3.49 6.41
C TYR A 71 -15.03 -4.82 7.19
N TYR A 72 -14.84 -4.75 8.50
CA TYR A 72 -14.75 -5.91 9.37
C TYR A 72 -16.09 -6.22 10.04
N ARG A 73 -16.53 -7.48 9.97
CA ARG A 73 -17.77 -7.91 10.64
C ARG A 73 -17.54 -8.37 12.08
N ASN A 74 -16.31 -8.73 12.41
CA ASN A 74 -15.87 -9.23 13.71
C ASN A 74 -14.34 -9.38 13.72
N TRP A 75 -13.79 -9.63 14.91
CA TRP A 75 -12.36 -9.81 15.17
C TRP A 75 -11.68 -10.93 14.35
N VAL A 76 -12.41 -11.93 13.85
CA VAL A 76 -11.83 -12.97 12.99
C VAL A 76 -11.49 -12.40 11.62
N HIS A 77 -12.30 -11.46 11.11
CA HIS A 77 -12.03 -10.78 9.84
C HIS A 77 -10.83 -9.83 9.97
N GLU A 78 -10.66 -9.16 11.11
CA GLU A 78 -9.49 -8.30 11.38
C GLU A 78 -8.17 -9.06 11.34
N ARG A 79 -8.18 -10.37 11.61
CA ARG A 79 -7.01 -11.26 11.54
C ARG A 79 -6.88 -12.01 10.22
N ASN A 80 -7.76 -11.76 9.25
CA ASN A 80 -7.73 -12.45 7.98
C ASN A 80 -6.66 -11.80 7.08
N PRO A 81 -5.65 -12.55 6.60
CA PRO A 81 -4.62 -11.99 5.72
C PRO A 81 -5.16 -11.51 4.36
N TYR A 82 -6.35 -11.97 3.96
CA TYR A 82 -7.04 -11.44 2.77
C TYR A 82 -7.89 -10.18 3.03
N ALA A 83 -7.90 -9.70 4.26
CA ALA A 83 -8.51 -8.42 4.62
C ALA A 83 -7.44 -7.40 5.03
N ASP A 84 -6.40 -7.85 5.74
CA ASP A 84 -5.19 -7.07 5.99
C ASP A 84 -3.96 -7.96 5.78
N PRO A 85 -3.15 -7.71 4.74
CA PRO A 85 -2.03 -8.57 4.35
C PRO A 85 -0.90 -8.58 5.39
N THR A 86 -0.86 -7.63 6.33
CA THR A 86 0.12 -7.65 7.44
C THR A 86 -0.06 -8.85 8.37
N ASN A 87 -1.24 -9.49 8.36
CA ASN A 87 -1.50 -10.72 9.10
C ASN A 87 -0.95 -11.99 8.42
N ALA A 88 -0.39 -11.90 7.20
CA ALA A 88 0.19 -13.05 6.53
C ALA A 88 1.42 -13.57 7.28
N ALA A 89 1.53 -14.90 7.37
CA ALA A 89 2.66 -15.55 8.05
C ALA A 89 3.89 -15.71 7.15
N ASP A 90 3.70 -15.59 5.84
CA ASP A 90 4.73 -15.75 4.81
C ASP A 90 4.35 -14.92 3.58
N LEU A 91 5.15 -13.90 3.27
CA LEU A 91 5.02 -13.09 2.05
C LEU A 91 6.07 -13.45 0.99
N SER A 92 6.94 -14.44 1.21
CA SER A 92 8.10 -14.71 0.34
C SER A 92 7.74 -15.06 -1.10
N GLY A 93 6.49 -15.45 -1.37
CA GLY A 93 5.97 -15.75 -2.70
C GLY A 93 5.28 -14.59 -3.43
N VAL A 94 5.08 -13.43 -2.81
CA VAL A 94 4.38 -12.30 -3.46
C VAL A 94 5.28 -11.56 -4.46
N ALA A 95 4.67 -10.78 -5.35
CA ALA A 95 5.41 -10.00 -6.35
C ALA A 95 6.36 -8.97 -5.71
N PRO A 96 7.50 -8.63 -6.36
CA PRO A 96 8.31 -7.46 -6.00
C PRO A 96 7.47 -6.19 -5.85
N ALA A 97 7.85 -5.32 -4.93
CA ALA A 97 6.99 -4.24 -4.48
C ALA A 97 7.66 -2.85 -4.44
N THR A 98 6.90 -1.81 -4.78
CA THR A 98 7.14 -0.46 -4.24
C THR A 98 6.05 -0.14 -3.23
N VAL A 99 6.45 0.33 -2.05
CA VAL A 99 5.56 0.91 -1.03
C VAL A 99 5.87 2.39 -0.91
N LEU A 100 4.92 3.21 -1.32
CA LEU A 100 5.00 4.67 -1.20
C LEU A 100 4.18 5.12 0.00
N THR A 101 4.71 5.96 0.87
CA THR A 101 3.98 6.61 1.97
C THR A 101 4.03 8.12 1.86
N ALA A 102 3.15 8.80 2.58
CA ALA A 102 3.13 10.25 2.72
C ALA A 102 3.44 10.62 4.19
N GLY A 103 4.31 11.61 4.40
CA GLY A 103 4.85 11.90 5.73
C GLY A 103 3.80 12.38 6.73
N HIS A 104 2.77 13.10 6.26
CA HIS A 104 1.64 13.61 7.04
C HIS A 104 0.38 12.73 6.89
N ASP A 105 0.57 11.43 6.78
CA ASP A 105 -0.51 10.45 6.64
C ASP A 105 -0.67 9.61 7.91
N PRO A 106 -1.88 9.52 8.51
CA PRO A 106 -2.10 8.60 9.62
C PRO A 106 -1.83 7.13 9.28
N LEU A 107 -1.85 6.72 8.00
CA LEU A 107 -1.54 5.35 7.56
C LEU A 107 -0.03 5.07 7.38
N ARG A 108 0.83 6.09 7.50
CA ARG A 108 2.29 6.00 7.26
C ARG A 108 2.94 4.79 7.93
N ASP A 109 2.75 4.64 9.23
CA ASP A 109 3.44 3.60 10.02
C ASP A 109 3.00 2.18 9.63
N GLY A 110 1.74 2.01 9.22
CA GLY A 110 1.22 0.73 8.70
C GLY A 110 1.87 0.36 7.37
N GLY A 111 1.94 1.32 6.45
CA GLY A 111 2.66 1.13 5.17
C GLY A 111 4.14 0.82 5.36
N ARG A 112 4.83 1.56 6.25
CA ARG A 112 6.25 1.31 6.57
C ARG A 112 6.46 -0.10 7.11
N ARG A 113 5.66 -0.52 8.08
CA ARG A 113 5.77 -1.86 8.67
C ARG A 113 5.51 -2.96 7.66
N TYR A 114 4.57 -2.78 6.73
CA TYR A 114 4.34 -3.76 5.67
C TYR A 114 5.53 -3.85 4.71
N ALA A 115 6.16 -2.72 4.37
CA ALA A 115 7.41 -2.72 3.60
C ALA A 115 8.53 -3.48 4.34
N ASP A 116 8.70 -3.24 5.64
CA ASP A 116 9.68 -3.95 6.47
C ASP A 116 9.39 -5.46 6.53
N GLN A 117 8.10 -5.85 6.57
CA GLN A 117 7.69 -7.26 6.54
C GLN A 117 8.02 -7.93 5.20
N LEU A 118 7.74 -7.26 4.08
CA LEU A 118 8.11 -7.74 2.73
C LEU A 118 9.63 -7.96 2.62
N GLU A 119 10.44 -6.99 3.07
CA GLU A 119 11.89 -7.11 3.09
C GLU A 119 12.36 -8.28 3.97
N ALA A 120 11.76 -8.44 5.16
CA ALA A 120 12.10 -9.52 6.09
C ALA A 120 11.79 -10.92 5.52
N ASP A 121 10.73 -11.04 4.74
CA ASP A 121 10.33 -12.28 4.04
C ASP A 121 11.09 -12.50 2.72
N GLY A 122 12.01 -11.59 2.37
CA GLY A 122 12.91 -11.73 1.21
C GLY A 122 12.34 -11.23 -0.11
N VAL A 123 11.24 -10.47 -0.09
CA VAL A 123 10.64 -9.86 -1.28
C VAL A 123 11.45 -8.63 -1.70
N PRO A 124 11.89 -8.51 -2.97
CA PRO A 124 12.52 -7.28 -3.45
C PRO A 124 11.56 -6.10 -3.30
N THR A 125 11.92 -5.17 -2.41
CA THR A 125 11.03 -4.10 -1.97
C THR A 125 11.75 -2.75 -2.06
N ARG A 126 11.06 -1.75 -2.60
CA ARG A 126 11.46 -0.35 -2.58
C ARG A 126 10.50 0.41 -1.68
N TYR A 127 11.01 1.05 -0.63
CA TYR A 127 10.23 1.98 0.18
C TYR A 127 10.54 3.43 -0.21
N VAL A 128 9.49 4.24 -0.39
CA VAL A 128 9.61 5.68 -0.66
C VAL A 128 8.67 6.43 0.25
N GLU A 129 9.17 7.49 0.87
CA GLU A 129 8.34 8.41 1.65
C GLU A 129 8.38 9.80 1.03
N TYR A 130 7.20 10.33 0.73
CA TYR A 130 7.01 11.74 0.38
C TYR A 130 6.75 12.50 1.69
N GLU A 131 7.83 12.89 2.36
CA GLU A 131 7.84 13.43 3.74
C GLU A 131 6.93 14.67 3.93
N ASP A 132 6.73 15.46 2.87
CA ASP A 132 5.99 16.71 2.88
C ASP A 132 4.50 16.55 2.47
N MET A 133 4.07 15.33 2.15
CA MET A 133 2.75 15.06 1.56
C MET A 133 1.72 14.51 2.54
N ILE A 134 0.46 14.65 2.15
CA ILE A 134 -0.73 14.16 2.86
C ILE A 134 -1.30 12.91 2.20
N HIS A 135 -2.18 12.19 2.90
CA HIS A 135 -2.92 11.07 2.34
C HIS A 135 -3.65 11.45 1.03
N GLY A 136 -3.59 10.59 0.01
CA GLY A 136 -4.30 10.77 -1.26
C GLY A 136 -3.65 11.72 -2.26
N PHE A 137 -2.49 12.32 -1.96
CA PHE A 137 -1.88 13.37 -2.78
C PHE A 137 -1.63 12.97 -4.24
N ALA A 138 -1.28 11.71 -4.52
CA ALA A 138 -0.99 11.23 -5.88
C ALA A 138 -2.21 11.28 -6.82
N SER A 139 -3.42 11.34 -6.26
CA SER A 139 -4.67 11.48 -7.03
C SER A 139 -5.05 12.94 -7.32
N MET A 140 -4.39 13.91 -6.67
CA MET A 140 -4.74 15.33 -6.73
C MET A 140 -4.16 16.05 -7.96
N LEU A 141 -4.17 15.39 -9.12
CA LEU A 141 -3.58 15.88 -10.39
C LEU A 141 -4.24 17.14 -10.97
N ALA A 142 -5.40 17.53 -10.45
CA ALA A 142 -6.08 18.76 -10.85
C ALA A 142 -5.57 20.00 -10.09
N ALA A 143 -4.75 19.83 -9.05
CA ALA A 143 -4.15 20.93 -8.31
C ALA A 143 -2.90 21.42 -9.06
N PRO A 144 -2.94 22.60 -9.73
CA PRO A 144 -1.90 23.02 -10.65
C PRO A 144 -0.55 23.30 -9.98
N ASP A 145 -0.55 23.56 -8.67
CA ASP A 145 0.63 23.88 -7.87
C ASP A 145 1.16 22.67 -7.07
N LEU A 146 0.56 21.48 -7.23
CA LEU A 146 0.97 20.27 -6.52
C LEU A 146 1.84 19.38 -7.42
N GLU A 147 3.07 19.82 -7.68
CA GLU A 147 4.03 19.09 -8.51
C GLU A 147 4.28 17.66 -8.00
N ARG A 148 4.26 17.46 -6.67
CA ARG A 148 4.44 16.15 -6.02
C ARG A 148 3.44 15.08 -6.48
N ALA A 149 2.21 15.47 -6.83
CA ALA A 149 1.24 14.52 -7.34
C ALA A 149 1.68 13.94 -8.70
N HIS A 150 2.30 14.78 -9.54
CA HIS A 150 2.87 14.35 -10.81
C HIS A 150 4.15 13.54 -10.62
N ASP A 151 5.03 13.95 -9.70
CA ASP A 151 6.24 13.18 -9.34
C ASP A 151 5.87 11.73 -8.94
N ALA A 152 4.86 11.55 -8.10
CA ALA A 152 4.42 10.22 -7.68
C ALA A 152 3.88 9.36 -8.83
N VAL A 153 3.18 9.98 -9.80
CA VAL A 153 2.72 9.26 -11.01
C VAL A 153 3.89 8.89 -11.91
N ASP A 154 4.89 9.77 -12.04
CA ASP A 154 6.10 9.50 -12.80
C ASP A 154 6.94 8.38 -12.16
N ASP A 155 7.03 8.35 -10.82
CA ASP A 155 7.66 7.26 -10.07
C ASP A 155 6.95 5.91 -10.30
N VAL A 156 5.61 5.89 -10.26
CA VAL A 156 4.83 4.67 -10.60
C VAL A 156 5.16 4.21 -12.01
N ALA A 157 5.16 5.13 -12.98
CA ALA A 157 5.45 4.79 -14.36
C ALA A 157 6.91 4.31 -14.56
N ALA A 158 7.87 4.87 -13.83
CA ALA A 158 9.27 4.46 -13.89
C ALA A 158 9.46 3.05 -13.32
N ASP A 159 8.91 2.77 -12.15
CA ASP A 159 9.03 1.45 -11.49
C ASP A 159 8.37 0.36 -12.32
N LEU A 160 7.18 0.62 -12.89
CA LEU A 160 6.50 -0.34 -13.76
C LEU A 160 7.27 -0.62 -15.06
N ARG A 161 7.90 0.40 -15.67
CA ARG A 161 8.74 0.18 -16.86
C ARG A 161 9.94 -0.69 -16.54
N ALA A 162 10.63 -0.42 -15.43
CA ALA A 162 11.76 -1.22 -15.00
C ALA A 162 11.34 -2.68 -14.73
N ALA A 163 10.24 -2.88 -13.99
CA ALA A 163 9.72 -4.21 -13.66
C ALA A 163 9.37 -5.04 -14.91
N PHE A 164 8.87 -4.42 -15.97
CA PHE A 164 8.53 -5.11 -17.21
C PHE A 164 9.71 -5.30 -18.17
N GLU A 165 10.79 -4.52 -18.02
CA GLU A 165 12.03 -4.70 -18.79
C GLU A 165 12.93 -5.79 -18.19
N ASP A 166 12.89 -5.97 -16.86
CA ASP A 166 13.71 -6.93 -16.12
C ASP A 166 13.08 -8.35 -16.00
N ALA A 167 11.84 -8.53 -16.47
CA ALA A 167 11.04 -9.77 -16.36
C ALA A 167 11.26 -10.79 -17.51
#